data_AF-A0A9N9IQ38-F1
#
_entry.id   AF-A0A9N9IQ38-F1
#
_cell.length_a   1.000
_cell.length_b   1.000
_cell.length_c   1.000
_cell.angle_alpha   90.00
_cell.angle_beta   90.00
_cell.angle_gamma   90.00
#
_symmetry.space_group_name_H-M   'P 1'
#
loop_
_entity.id
_entity.type
_entity.pdbx_description
1 polymer ?
#
loop_
_entity_poly.entity_id
_entity_poly.type
_entity_poly.pdbx_seq_one_letter_code
_entity_poly.pdbx_strand_id
1 'polypeptide(L)'
;SDYKNAFVTYDKIKDDGNDNFKRQVKFKMGLHLLAGAGCEENIAKGVKLIIEAERLGFYPAKKWNQDHGKKNDYGASEAKKLLPVRI
;
A
#
# COMPACT_ATOMS: atom_id res chain seq x y z
N SER A 1 -9.18 11.60 -9.11
CA SER A 1 -8.13 10.78 -8.47
C SER A 1 -8.62 9.33 -8.44
N ASP A 2 -7.93 8.45 -9.15
CA ASP A 2 -8.28 7.02 -9.36
C ASP A 2 -8.23 6.16 -8.09
N TYR A 3 -7.80 6.71 -6.94
CA TYR A 3 -7.66 5.95 -5.70
C TYR A 3 -8.99 5.68 -5.00
N LYS A 4 -10.03 6.51 -5.24
CA LYS A 4 -11.40 6.17 -4.83
C LYS A 4 -11.87 4.89 -5.52
N ASN A 5 -11.53 4.70 -6.80
CA ASN A 5 -11.84 3.47 -7.53
C ASN A 5 -11.06 2.29 -6.96
N ALA A 6 -9.79 2.45 -6.56
CA ALA A 6 -9.02 1.36 -5.94
C ALA A 6 -9.60 0.89 -4.58
N PHE A 7 -10.08 1.82 -3.73
CA PHE A 7 -10.79 1.48 -2.49
C PHE A 7 -12.13 0.79 -2.76
N VAL A 8 -12.89 1.28 -3.73
CA VAL A 8 -14.15 0.65 -4.17
C VAL A 8 -13.90 -0.74 -4.77
N THR A 9 -12.82 -0.90 -5.53
CA THR A 9 -12.39 -2.21 -6.04
C THR A 9 -12.05 -3.13 -4.88
N TYR A 10 -11.27 -2.67 -3.89
CA TYR A 10 -10.92 -3.45 -2.69
C TYR A 10 -12.16 -3.97 -1.94
N ASP A 11 -13.19 -3.14 -1.78
CA ASP A 11 -14.44 -3.54 -1.13
C ASP A 11 -15.24 -4.55 -1.98
N LYS A 12 -15.18 -4.44 -3.31
CA LYS A 12 -15.80 -5.40 -4.24
C LYS A 12 -15.11 -6.76 -4.30
N ILE A 13 -13.79 -6.81 -4.12
CA ILE A 13 -13.01 -8.06 -4.18
C ILE A 13 -12.82 -8.74 -2.83
N LYS A 14 -13.27 -8.17 -1.70
CA LYS A 14 -13.06 -8.80 -0.37
C LYS A 14 -13.58 -10.24 -0.31
N ASP A 15 -14.69 -10.52 -1.00
CA ASP A 15 -15.37 -11.82 -1.03
C ASP A 15 -14.97 -12.72 -2.21
N ASP A 16 -14.30 -12.16 -3.23
CA ASP A 16 -13.85 -12.92 -4.39
C ASP A 16 -12.48 -13.57 -4.07
N GLY A 17 -12.35 -14.88 -4.21
CA GLY A 17 -11.19 -15.70 -3.76
C GLY A 17 -9.84 -15.43 -4.44
N ASN A 18 -9.61 -14.25 -5.02
CA ASN A 18 -8.38 -13.91 -5.73
C ASN A 18 -7.36 -13.19 -4.82
N ASP A 19 -6.69 -13.96 -3.97
CA ASP A 19 -5.66 -13.47 -3.05
C ASP A 19 -4.47 -12.80 -3.77
N ASN A 20 -4.17 -13.22 -5.01
CA ASN A 20 -3.11 -12.63 -5.81
C ASN A 20 -3.42 -11.17 -6.23
N PHE A 21 -4.67 -10.88 -6.56
CA PHE A 21 -5.08 -9.51 -6.86
C PHE A 21 -5.19 -8.68 -5.58
N LYS A 22 -5.78 -9.24 -4.51
CA LYS A 22 -5.91 -8.58 -3.19
C LYS A 22 -4.57 -8.09 -2.65
N ARG A 23 -3.55 -8.95 -2.66
CA ARG A 23 -2.23 -8.61 -2.10
C ARG A 23 -1.52 -7.50 -2.88
N GLN A 24 -1.66 -7.48 -4.20
CA GLN A 24 -1.09 -6.43 -5.06
C GLN A 24 -1.78 -5.08 -4.83
N VAL A 25 -3.12 -5.08 -4.76
CA VAL A 25 -3.92 -3.87 -4.50
C VAL A 25 -3.57 -3.29 -3.13
N LYS A 26 -3.56 -4.12 -2.09
CA LYS A 26 -3.15 -3.72 -0.73
C LYS A 26 -1.77 -3.07 -0.72
N PHE A 27 -0.77 -3.70 -1.33
CA PHE A 27 0.58 -3.15 -1.35
C PHE A 27 0.66 -1.80 -2.06
N LYS A 28 0.06 -1.68 -3.25
CA LYS A 28 0.03 -0.41 -4.00
C LYS A 28 -0.66 0.69 -3.21
N MET A 29 -1.85 0.42 -2.67
CA MET A 29 -2.59 1.39 -1.86
C MET A 29 -1.80 1.78 -0.61
N GLY A 30 -1.09 0.83 0.00
CA GLY A 30 -0.16 1.07 1.08
C GLY A 30 0.87 2.14 0.72
N LEU A 31 1.59 1.95 -0.39
CA LEU A 31 2.59 2.91 -0.88
C LEU A 31 2.00 4.29 -1.18
N HIS A 32 0.81 4.37 -1.77
CA HIS A 32 0.16 5.65 -2.06
C HIS A 32 -0.20 6.42 -0.79
N LEU A 33 -0.73 5.73 0.23
CA LEU A 33 -1.02 6.33 1.53
C LEU A 33 0.26 6.74 2.27
N LEU A 34 1.33 5.96 2.16
CA LEU A 34 2.64 6.34 2.69
C LEU A 34 3.19 7.59 2.00
N ALA A 35 2.97 7.74 0.69
CA ALA A 35 3.50 8.85 -0.09
C ALA A 35 2.61 10.11 -0.09
N GLY A 36 1.32 10.00 0.26
CA GLY A 36 0.33 11.04 -0.05
C GLY A 36 0.14 11.24 -1.57
N ALA A 37 0.40 10.19 -2.36
CA ALA A 37 0.40 10.28 -3.81
C ALA A 37 -1.00 10.08 -4.38
N GLY A 38 -1.70 11.19 -4.64
CA GLY A 38 -3.07 11.22 -5.16
C GLY A 38 -4.16 10.89 -4.14
N CYS A 39 -3.77 10.79 -2.87
CA CYS A 39 -4.62 10.73 -1.69
C CYS A 39 -3.95 11.48 -0.54
N GLU A 40 -4.68 11.75 0.53
CA GLU A 40 -4.08 12.26 1.77
C GLU A 40 -3.09 11.23 2.33
N GLU A 41 -1.93 11.71 2.80
CA GLU A 41 -0.96 10.86 3.47
C GLU A 41 -1.57 10.24 4.73
N ASN A 42 -1.42 8.93 4.88
CA ASN A 42 -1.88 8.21 6.06
C ASN A 42 -0.97 7.03 6.34
N ILE A 43 0.08 7.29 7.12
CA ILE A 43 1.12 6.30 7.42
C ILE A 43 0.49 5.05 8.06
N ALA A 44 -0.29 5.21 9.13
CA ALA A 44 -0.87 4.10 9.88
C ALA A 44 -1.70 3.14 8.98
N LYS A 45 -2.56 3.69 8.13
CA LYS A 45 -3.37 2.90 7.20
C LYS A 45 -2.51 2.28 6.08
N GLY A 46 -1.50 3.01 5.60
CA GLY A 46 -0.56 2.51 4.61
C GLY A 46 0.20 1.29 5.11
N VAL A 47 0.77 1.38 6.31
CA VAL A 47 1.46 0.28 7.01
C VAL A 47 0.56 -0.94 7.15
N LYS A 48 -0.67 -0.75 7.63
CA LYS A 48 -1.63 -1.84 7.80
C LYS A 48 -1.85 -2.62 6.50
N LEU A 49 -2.04 -1.93 5.37
CA LEU A 49 -2.25 -2.57 4.08
C LEU A 49 -1.00 -3.34 3.59
N ILE A 50 0.20 -2.81 3.82
CA ILE A 50 1.45 -3.50 3.46
C ILE A 50 1.61 -4.78 4.28
N ILE A 51 1.36 -4.74 5.60
CA ILE A 51 1.38 -5.93 6.47
C ILE A 51 0.35 -6.97 6.00
N GLU A 52 -0.85 -6.53 5.63
CA GLU A 52 -1.87 -7.44 5.11
C GLU A 52 -1.48 -8.06 3.75
N ALA A 53 -0.81 -7.31 2.88
CA ALA A 53 -0.26 -7.85 1.63
C ALA A 53 0.84 -8.89 1.88
N GLU A 54 1.71 -8.65 2.87
CA GLU A 54 2.72 -9.63 3.30
C GLU A 54 2.07 -10.91 3.82
N ARG A 55 1.03 -10.81 4.66
CA ARG A 55 0.29 -11.97 5.19
C ARG A 55 -0.34 -12.84 4.09
N LEU A 56 -0.64 -12.24 2.93
CA LEU A 56 -1.09 -12.94 1.72
C LEU A 56 0.08 -13.45 0.84
N GLY A 57 1.29 -13.53 1.39
CA GLY A 57 2.48 -14.05 0.72
C GLY A 57 3.04 -13.13 -0.37
N PHE A 58 2.79 -11.82 -0.34
CA PHE A 58 3.32 -10.91 -1.36
C PHE A 58 4.77 -10.52 -1.07
N TYR A 59 5.69 -11.08 -1.85
CA TYR A 59 7.13 -10.86 -1.66
C TYR A 59 7.55 -9.37 -1.64
N PRO A 60 7.03 -8.47 -2.52
CA PRO A 60 7.36 -7.04 -2.42
C PRO A 60 6.97 -6.40 -1.10
N ALA A 61 5.84 -6.80 -0.50
CA ALA A 61 5.42 -6.32 0.81
C ALA A 61 6.34 -6.84 1.93
N LYS A 62 6.71 -8.12 1.88
CA LYS A 62 7.71 -8.70 2.79
C LYS A 62 9.02 -7.94 2.72
N LYS A 63 9.54 -7.71 1.52
CA LYS A 63 10.78 -6.94 1.30
C LYS A 63 10.66 -5.52 1.85
N TRP A 64 9.55 -4.84 1.59
CA TRP A 64 9.31 -3.50 2.14
C TRP A 64 9.35 -3.50 3.67
N ASN A 65 8.71 -4.47 4.32
CA ASN A 65 8.71 -4.59 5.78
C ASN A 65 10.11 -4.90 6.34
N GLN A 66 10.92 -5.67 5.62
CA GLN A 66 12.32 -5.92 5.98
C GLN A 66 13.17 -4.65 5.88
N ASP A 67 13.03 -3.91 4.78
CA ASP A 67 13.86 -2.73 4.47
C ASP A 67 13.43 -1.49 5.28
N HIS A 68 12.13 -1.36 5.59
CA HIS A 68 11.54 -0.13 6.12
C HIS A 68 10.73 -0.31 7.41
N GLY A 69 10.35 -1.52 7.81
CA GLY A 69 9.40 -1.75 8.91
C GLY A 69 9.91 -1.34 10.30
N LYS A 70 11.22 -1.08 10.44
CA LYS A 70 11.85 -0.53 11.66
C LYS A 70 12.13 0.96 11.59
N LYS A 71 11.85 1.63 10.45
CA LYS A 71 12.03 3.07 10.30
C LYS A 71 10.88 3.82 10.94
N ASN A 72 11.15 5.01 11.47
CA ASN A 72 10.15 5.84 12.15
C ASN A 72 8.94 6.19 11.27
N ASP A 73 9.12 6.29 9.95
CA ASP A 73 8.08 6.62 8.98
C ASP A 73 7.61 5.42 8.15
N TYR A 74 8.07 4.20 8.49
CA TYR A 74 7.80 2.96 7.75
C TYR A 74 8.13 3.04 6.24
N GLY A 75 9.08 3.89 5.86
CA GLY A 75 9.48 4.09 4.47
C GLY A 75 8.62 5.10 3.70
N ALA A 76 7.83 5.94 4.37
CA ALA A 76 7.07 7.01 3.73
C ALA A 76 7.95 7.93 2.88
N SER A 77 9.14 8.29 3.38
CA SER A 77 10.10 9.11 2.65
C SER A 77 10.57 8.45 1.35
N GLU A 78 10.78 7.13 1.34
CA GLU A 78 11.10 6.39 0.12
C GLU A 78 9.90 6.21 -0.81
N ALA A 79 8.70 5.98 -0.26
CA ALA A 79 7.47 5.91 -1.05
C ALA A 79 7.24 7.20 -1.84
N LYS A 80 7.51 8.38 -1.26
CA LYS A 80 7.43 9.68 -1.95
C LYS A 80 8.39 9.81 -3.13
N LYS A 81 9.57 9.20 -3.05
CA LYS A 81 10.54 9.18 -4.16
C LYS A 81 10.09 8.25 -5.29
N LEU A 82 9.46 7.14 -4.96
CA LEU A 82 8.92 6.17 -5.92
C LEU A 82 7.63 6.66 -6.59
N LEU A 83 6.81 7.40 -5.85
CA LEU A 83 5.51 7.93 -6.27
C LEU A 83 5.53 9.45 -6.18
N PRO A 84 6.33 10.15 -7.01
CA PRO A 84 6.42 11.59 -6.97
C PRO A 84 5.04 12.20 -7.26
N VAL A 85 4.59 13.08 -6.38
CA VAL A 85 3.39 13.89 -6.61
C VAL A 85 3.68 14.79 -7.81
N ARG A 86 3.10 14.47 -8.97
CA ARG A 86 3.08 15.39 -10.10
C ARG A 86 2.02 16.44 -9.81
N ILE A 87 2.49 17.66 -9.58
CA ILE A 87 1.68 18.88 -9.50
C ILE A 87 1.31 19.30 -10.92
#